data_AF-A0A4P7WSG4-F1
#
_entry.id   AF-A0A4P7WSG4-F1
#
_cell.length_a   1.000
_cell.length_b   1.000
_cell.length_c   1.000
_cell.angle_alpha   90.00
_cell.angle_beta   90.00
_cell.angle_gamma   90.00
#
_symmetry.space_group_name_H-M   'P 1'
#
loop_
_entity.id
_entity.type
_entity.pdbx_description
1 polymer ?
#
loop_
_entity_poly.entity_id
_entity_poly.type
_entity_poly.pdbx_seq_one_letter_code
_entity_poly.pdbx_strand_id
1 'polypeptide(L)'
;MNFNSTLLTISNTQLYIHKDADTISQKAKLRSEQLGVIDDNLYSGHSTMTNYIYIDSPIDKMVNVLVTYDVLYFLDDFFGEDTNTGQLPEIDKILEIWKGKKTHHSENNKINKLYTAINYISTTLRADSPEDFYTKYTASVIEHLSASLTTKTFTTVNEYISIRLITGGMYLLIDLIEYVHSIYITPALIGNKNLYIKDLCTQCALIGALSNDLFSYAKEKHSDYNLINAYLVTKEASDYNQAVIKSIDKVNQIHADFKTTMIKARQTPLPLKDKLTVDKYFRALEIIVASSYHWQKRTNRYYHSENVFEDMKTSTTAIKNMCL
;
A
#
# COMPACT_ATOMS: atom_id res chain seq x y z
N MET A 1 9.43 23.09 16.43
CA MET A 1 8.19 22.59 17.06
C MET A 1 8.32 21.07 17.12
N ASN A 2 7.84 20.43 18.18
CA ASN A 2 7.95 18.97 18.32
C ASN A 2 6.63 18.34 17.90
N PHE A 3 6.66 17.45 16.91
CA PHE A 3 5.48 16.73 16.42
C PHE A 3 5.54 15.28 16.92
N ASN A 4 4.43 14.73 17.38
CA ASN A 4 4.32 13.29 17.67
C ASN A 4 3.34 12.66 16.68
N SER A 5 3.58 11.40 16.33
CA SER A 5 2.73 10.67 15.38
C SER A 5 1.27 10.57 15.84
N THR A 6 1.00 10.69 17.15
CA THR A 6 -0.34 10.76 17.74
C THR A 6 -1.14 12.01 17.37
N LEU A 7 -0.54 12.99 16.69
CA LEU A 7 -1.27 14.12 16.08
C LEU A 7 -2.09 13.69 14.86
N LEU A 8 -1.76 12.53 14.27
CA LEU A 8 -2.56 11.91 13.24
C LEU A 8 -3.78 11.24 13.87
N THR A 9 -4.98 11.67 13.52
CA THR A 9 -6.25 11.12 14.05
C THR A 9 -6.43 9.63 13.77
N ILE A 10 -5.73 9.07 12.77
CA ILE A 10 -5.68 7.62 12.52
C ILE A 10 -4.98 6.85 13.66
N SER A 11 -4.24 7.51 14.55
CA SER A 11 -3.67 6.91 15.76
C SER A 11 -4.71 6.42 16.75
N ASN A 12 -5.91 6.99 16.71
CA ASN A 12 -7.03 6.64 17.60
C ASN A 12 -7.81 5.41 17.11
N THR A 13 -7.43 4.84 15.96
CA THR A 13 -8.04 3.61 15.45
C THR A 13 -7.59 2.40 16.28
N GLN A 14 -8.41 1.35 16.26
CA GLN A 14 -8.05 0.09 16.90
C GLN A 14 -6.90 -0.60 16.14
N LEU A 15 -5.99 -1.20 16.89
CA LEU A 15 -4.99 -2.12 16.34
C LEU A 15 -5.64 -3.42 15.88
N TYR A 16 -5.30 -3.85 14.67
CA TYR A 16 -5.64 -5.15 14.15
C TYR A 16 -4.38 -5.89 13.69
N ILE A 17 -4.30 -7.18 14.04
CA ILE A 17 -3.27 -8.10 13.57
C ILE A 17 -3.95 -9.44 13.29
N HIS A 18 -3.61 -10.05 12.17
CA HIS A 18 -4.07 -11.38 11.81
C HIS A 18 -3.66 -12.38 12.89
N LYS A 19 -4.60 -13.20 13.37
CA LYS A 19 -4.35 -14.16 14.47
C LYS A 19 -3.25 -15.18 14.13
N ASP A 20 -3.12 -15.52 12.85
CA ASP A 20 -2.11 -16.45 12.30
C ASP A 20 -0.92 -15.74 11.62
N ALA A 21 -0.62 -14.49 12.01
CA ALA A 21 0.41 -13.66 11.39
C ALA A 21 1.77 -14.38 11.22
N ASP A 22 2.24 -15.05 12.27
CA ASP A 22 3.55 -15.74 12.25
C ASP A 22 3.55 -16.90 11.24
N THR A 23 2.45 -17.67 11.19
CA THR A 23 2.31 -18.77 10.22
C THR A 23 2.27 -18.26 8.79
N ILE A 24 1.57 -17.15 8.55
CA ILE A 24 1.51 -16.50 7.22
C ILE A 24 2.90 -16.02 6.81
N SER A 25 3.58 -15.27 7.69
CA SER A 25 4.91 -14.72 7.42
C SER A 25 5.94 -15.82 7.16
N GLN A 26 5.93 -16.90 7.95
CA GLN A 26 6.84 -18.03 7.75
C GLN A 26 6.62 -18.71 6.38
N LYS A 27 5.36 -19.02 6.05
CA LYS A 27 5.03 -19.68 4.77
C LYS A 27 5.36 -18.81 3.56
N ALA A 28 5.04 -17.52 3.64
CA ALA A 28 5.33 -16.57 2.57
C ALA A 28 6.83 -16.35 2.41
N LYS A 29 7.59 -16.19 3.52
CA LYS A 29 9.05 -16.08 3.49
C LYS A 29 9.69 -17.25 2.74
N LEU A 30 9.32 -18.49 3.05
CA LEU A 30 9.84 -19.68 2.35
C LEU A 30 9.60 -19.61 0.83
N ARG A 31 8.44 -19.09 0.42
CA ARG A 31 8.09 -18.96 -1.00
C ARG A 31 8.86 -17.85 -1.69
N SER A 32 8.97 -16.69 -1.05
CA SER A 32 9.68 -15.53 -1.58
C SER A 32 11.21 -15.77 -1.62
N GLU A 33 11.75 -16.57 -0.68
CA GLU A 33 13.13 -17.10 -0.74
C GLU A 33 13.34 -18.01 -1.94
N GLN A 34 12.41 -18.92 -2.23
CA GLN A 34 12.46 -19.79 -3.42
C GLN A 34 12.44 -18.98 -4.73
N LEU A 35 11.70 -17.87 -4.75
CA LEU A 35 11.68 -16.93 -5.88
C LEU A 35 12.91 -16.02 -5.93
N GLY A 36 13.70 -15.99 -4.87
CA GLY A 36 14.89 -15.15 -4.75
C GLY A 36 14.61 -13.65 -4.68
N VAL A 37 13.40 -13.27 -4.22
CA VAL A 37 12.93 -11.87 -4.11
C VAL A 37 13.02 -11.32 -2.67
N ILE A 38 13.52 -12.12 -1.73
CA ILE A 38 13.90 -11.67 -0.38
C ILE A 38 15.42 -11.48 -0.34
N ASP A 39 15.85 -10.32 0.14
CA ASP A 39 17.22 -10.05 0.56
C ASP A 39 17.20 -9.75 2.06
N ASP A 40 17.72 -10.65 2.90
CA ASP A 40 17.65 -10.54 4.36
C ASP A 40 18.19 -9.20 4.90
N ASN A 41 19.05 -8.50 4.16
CA ASN A 41 19.57 -7.18 4.56
C ASN A 41 18.60 -6.01 4.28
N LEU A 42 17.69 -6.17 3.32
CA LEU A 42 16.71 -5.15 2.91
C LEU A 42 15.29 -5.45 3.42
N TYR A 43 15.00 -6.71 3.75
CA TYR A 43 13.62 -7.19 3.90
C TYR A 43 12.97 -7.09 5.27
N SER A 44 13.74 -6.89 6.34
CA SER A 44 13.28 -7.16 7.71
C SER A 44 12.12 -6.28 8.21
N GLY A 45 11.61 -5.33 7.40
CA GLY A 45 10.50 -4.43 7.76
C GLY A 45 9.26 -4.48 6.86
N HIS A 46 9.31 -5.12 5.69
CA HIS A 46 8.28 -5.04 4.65
C HIS A 46 7.18 -6.09 4.77
N SER A 47 7.57 -7.34 5.03
CA SER A 47 6.71 -8.52 4.94
C SER A 47 5.62 -8.59 6.02
N THR A 48 5.60 -7.67 6.98
CA THR A 48 4.64 -7.68 8.09
C THR A 48 3.37 -6.88 7.83
N MET A 49 3.35 -5.97 6.83
CA MET A 49 2.21 -5.07 6.61
C MET A 49 0.91 -5.82 6.32
N THR A 50 0.99 -6.87 5.51
CA THR A 50 -0.15 -7.72 5.12
C THR A 50 -0.90 -8.28 6.32
N ASN A 51 -0.19 -8.63 7.39
CA ASN A 51 -0.80 -9.15 8.62
C ASN A 51 -1.65 -8.11 9.37
N TYR A 52 -1.49 -6.81 9.11
CA TYR A 52 -2.32 -5.76 9.72
C TYR A 52 -3.59 -5.50 8.89
N ILE A 53 -3.49 -5.58 7.56
CA ILE A 53 -4.51 -5.09 6.63
C ILE A 53 -5.65 -6.07 6.33
N TYR A 54 -5.44 -7.39 6.49
CA TYR A 54 -6.41 -8.42 6.06
C TYR A 54 -6.70 -9.48 7.15
N ILE A 55 -6.96 -9.03 8.38
CA ILE A 55 -6.92 -9.81 9.63
C ILE A 55 -7.84 -11.05 9.76
N ASP A 56 -8.87 -11.16 8.92
CA ASP A 56 -9.88 -12.25 8.95
C ASP A 56 -9.84 -13.11 7.67
N SER A 57 -8.71 -13.11 6.96
CA SER A 57 -8.58 -13.80 5.68
C SER A 57 -8.06 -15.23 5.84
N PRO A 58 -8.33 -16.13 4.88
CA PRO A 58 -7.72 -17.46 4.90
C PRO A 58 -6.20 -17.38 4.76
N ILE A 59 -5.48 -18.20 5.53
CA ILE A 59 -4.01 -18.25 5.54
C ILE A 59 -3.43 -18.39 4.13
N ASP A 60 -3.98 -19.26 3.30
CA ASP A 60 -3.41 -19.52 1.97
C ASP A 60 -3.54 -18.31 1.03
N LYS A 61 -4.66 -17.56 1.10
CA LYS A 61 -4.81 -16.31 0.36
C LYS A 61 -3.88 -15.22 0.88
N MET A 62 -3.69 -15.17 2.21
CA MET A 62 -2.74 -14.26 2.84
C MET A 62 -1.30 -14.52 2.40
N VAL A 63 -0.90 -15.79 2.30
CA VAL A 63 0.41 -16.17 1.78
C VAL A 63 0.58 -15.68 0.35
N ASN A 64 -0.40 -15.89 -0.52
CA ASN A 64 -0.33 -15.41 -1.91
C ASN A 64 -0.20 -13.88 -2.00
N VAL A 65 -0.93 -13.15 -1.16
CA VAL A 65 -0.85 -11.68 -1.12
C VAL A 65 0.46 -11.19 -0.53
N LEU A 66 0.98 -11.82 0.52
CA LEU A 66 2.29 -11.47 1.08
C LEU A 66 3.40 -11.69 0.06
N VAL A 67 3.41 -12.82 -0.64
CA VAL A 67 4.35 -13.06 -1.74
C VAL A 67 4.18 -12.05 -2.88
N THR A 68 2.94 -11.62 -3.16
CA THR A 68 2.69 -10.53 -4.13
C THR A 68 3.36 -9.23 -3.69
N TYR A 69 3.24 -8.85 -2.42
CA TYR A 69 3.83 -7.62 -1.88
C TYR A 69 5.34 -7.70 -1.90
N ASP A 70 5.86 -8.85 -1.53
CA ASP A 70 7.27 -9.16 -1.55
C ASP A 70 7.89 -8.92 -2.94
N VAL A 71 7.20 -9.33 -4.00
CA VAL A 71 7.63 -9.08 -5.39
C VAL A 71 7.53 -7.61 -5.76
N LEU A 72 6.49 -6.90 -5.33
CA LEU A 72 6.32 -5.47 -5.61
C LEU A 72 7.37 -4.62 -4.88
N TYR A 73 7.69 -4.95 -3.62
CA TYR A 73 8.79 -4.30 -2.89
C TYR A 73 10.13 -4.62 -3.52
N PHE A 74 10.37 -5.85 -3.98
CA PHE A 74 11.57 -6.17 -4.74
C PHE A 74 11.70 -5.32 -6.01
N LEU A 75 10.58 -5.06 -6.70
CA LEU A 75 10.57 -4.16 -7.85
C LEU A 75 10.96 -2.73 -7.46
N ASP A 76 10.31 -2.19 -6.42
CA ASP A 76 10.53 -0.82 -5.93
C ASP A 76 11.95 -0.60 -5.38
N ASP A 77 12.43 -1.51 -4.51
CA ASP A 77 13.73 -1.38 -3.84
C ASP A 77 14.92 -1.49 -4.82
N PHE A 78 14.79 -2.21 -5.93
CA PHE A 78 15.89 -2.40 -6.89
C PHE A 78 15.76 -1.60 -8.19
N PHE A 79 14.54 -1.22 -8.58
CA PHE A 79 14.26 -0.60 -9.87
C PHE A 79 13.37 0.65 -9.75
N GLY A 80 12.99 1.06 -8.54
CA GLY A 80 12.26 2.29 -8.27
C GLY A 80 13.08 3.55 -8.58
N GLU A 81 12.39 4.69 -8.58
CA GLU A 81 12.94 5.99 -8.99
C GLU A 81 14.20 6.39 -8.18
N ASP A 82 14.20 6.12 -6.88
CA ASP A 82 15.27 6.52 -5.96
C ASP A 82 16.45 5.53 -5.88
N THR A 83 16.31 4.32 -6.43
CA THR A 83 17.28 3.21 -6.25
C THR A 83 17.90 2.70 -7.54
N ASN A 84 17.39 3.12 -8.69
CA ASN A 84 17.86 2.65 -9.99
C ASN A 84 19.31 3.11 -10.29
N THR A 85 20.25 2.17 -10.22
CA THR A 85 21.68 2.39 -10.52
C THR A 85 22.17 1.58 -11.73
N GLY A 86 21.27 0.95 -12.49
CA GLY A 86 21.67 0.01 -13.53
C GLY A 86 20.60 -0.27 -14.59
N GLN A 87 20.61 -1.50 -15.10
CA GLN A 87 19.66 -1.95 -16.10
C GLN A 87 18.26 -2.09 -15.49
N LEU A 88 17.29 -1.43 -16.09
CA LEU A 88 15.87 -1.55 -15.74
C LEU A 88 15.21 -2.74 -16.43
N PRO A 89 14.21 -3.38 -15.80
CA PRO A 89 13.35 -4.33 -16.49
C PRO A 89 12.46 -3.60 -17.50
N GLU A 90 12.27 -4.18 -18.67
CA GLU A 90 11.34 -3.64 -19.66
C GLU A 90 9.89 -3.86 -19.19
N ILE A 91 9.13 -2.76 -19.03
CA ILE A 91 7.74 -2.80 -18.57
C ILE A 91 6.87 -3.68 -19.47
N ASP A 92 7.05 -3.61 -20.79
CA ASP A 92 6.28 -4.42 -21.75
C ASP A 92 6.46 -5.92 -21.50
N LYS A 93 7.68 -6.36 -21.15
CA LYS A 93 7.97 -7.75 -20.79
C LYS A 93 7.29 -8.15 -19.47
N ILE A 94 7.32 -7.27 -18.46
CA ILE A 94 6.58 -7.50 -17.20
C ILE A 94 5.10 -7.69 -17.48
N LEU A 95 4.51 -6.83 -18.32
CA LEU A 95 3.09 -6.88 -18.66
C LEU A 95 2.73 -8.09 -19.52
N GLU A 96 3.60 -8.52 -20.43
CA GLU A 96 3.43 -9.77 -21.20
C GLU A 96 3.41 -11.00 -20.29
N ILE A 97 4.33 -11.06 -19.31
CA ILE A 97 4.37 -12.13 -18.30
C ILE A 97 3.12 -12.07 -17.43
N TRP A 98 2.78 -10.91 -16.88
CA TRP A 98 1.61 -10.74 -16.01
C TRP A 98 0.32 -11.19 -16.67
N LYS A 99 0.15 -10.91 -17.97
CA LYS A 99 -1.02 -11.32 -18.75
C LYS A 99 -0.98 -12.79 -19.18
N GLY A 100 0.08 -13.52 -18.85
CA GLY A 100 0.30 -14.92 -19.26
C GLY A 100 0.51 -15.10 -20.76
N LYS A 101 0.96 -14.05 -21.47
CA LYS A 101 1.15 -14.09 -22.93
C LYS A 101 2.46 -14.74 -23.32
N LYS A 102 3.53 -14.44 -22.58
CA LYS A 102 4.89 -14.84 -22.91
C LYS A 102 5.78 -14.88 -21.68
N THR A 103 6.71 -15.82 -21.64
CA THR A 103 7.81 -15.82 -20.68
C THR A 103 9.01 -15.10 -21.27
N HIS A 104 9.77 -14.39 -20.42
CA HIS A 104 11.00 -13.73 -20.81
C HIS A 104 12.16 -14.15 -19.90
N HIS A 105 13.36 -14.02 -20.45
CA HIS A 105 14.61 -14.22 -19.74
C HIS A 105 15.49 -12.97 -19.87
N SER A 106 16.35 -12.77 -18.88
CA SER A 106 17.35 -11.70 -18.86
C SER A 106 18.69 -12.26 -18.40
N GLU A 107 19.78 -11.78 -18.97
CA GLU A 107 21.14 -12.07 -18.50
C GLU A 107 21.39 -11.44 -17.11
N ASN A 108 20.64 -10.39 -16.77
CA ASN A 108 20.65 -9.81 -15.44
C ASN A 108 19.84 -10.69 -14.47
N ASN A 109 20.55 -11.31 -13.52
CA ASN A 109 19.95 -12.23 -12.54
C ASN A 109 18.80 -11.61 -11.74
N LYS A 110 18.87 -10.33 -11.35
CA LYS A 110 17.79 -9.65 -10.60
C LYS A 110 16.53 -9.48 -11.46
N ILE A 111 16.70 -9.08 -12.72
CA ILE A 111 15.59 -8.97 -13.67
C ILE A 111 14.97 -10.34 -13.96
N ASN A 112 15.79 -11.38 -14.13
CA ASN A 112 15.30 -12.74 -14.38
C ASN A 112 14.51 -13.30 -13.19
N LYS A 113 14.97 -13.02 -11.95
CA LYS A 113 14.21 -13.33 -10.72
C LYS A 113 12.87 -12.58 -10.67
N LEU A 114 12.87 -11.29 -10.98
CA LEU A 114 11.64 -10.50 -11.07
C LEU A 114 10.66 -11.11 -12.08
N TYR A 115 11.11 -11.43 -13.30
CA TYR A 115 10.25 -12.05 -14.32
C TYR A 115 9.66 -13.39 -13.87
N THR A 116 10.47 -14.24 -13.22
CA THR A 116 10.01 -15.50 -12.65
C THR A 116 8.95 -15.28 -11.57
N ALA A 117 9.18 -14.30 -10.69
CA ALA A 117 8.28 -13.99 -9.59
C ALA A 117 6.97 -13.34 -10.06
N ILE A 118 7.01 -12.44 -11.04
CA ILE A 118 5.82 -11.86 -11.69
C ILE A 118 4.95 -12.96 -12.31
N ASN A 119 5.56 -13.94 -12.99
CA ASN A 119 4.84 -15.09 -13.53
C ASN A 119 4.16 -15.91 -12.42
N TYR A 120 4.87 -16.17 -11.33
CA TYR A 120 4.35 -16.92 -10.19
C TYR A 120 3.12 -16.25 -9.56
N ILE A 121 3.21 -14.95 -9.23
CA ILE A 121 2.11 -14.24 -8.56
C ILE A 121 0.90 -14.06 -9.49
N SER A 122 1.13 -13.78 -10.78
CA SER A 122 0.08 -13.67 -11.80
C SER A 122 -0.70 -14.98 -11.93
N THR A 123 0.01 -16.09 -12.15
CA THR A 123 -0.61 -17.41 -12.34
C THR A 123 -1.34 -17.89 -11.10
N THR A 124 -0.78 -17.62 -9.92
CA THR A 124 -1.35 -18.01 -8.63
C THR A 124 -2.64 -17.23 -8.34
N LEU A 125 -2.62 -15.90 -8.49
CA LEU A 125 -3.82 -15.08 -8.28
C LEU A 125 -4.91 -15.39 -9.30
N ARG A 126 -4.55 -15.60 -10.58
CA ARG A 126 -5.52 -15.96 -11.62
C ARG A 126 -6.19 -17.31 -11.37
N ALA A 127 -5.41 -18.31 -10.94
CA ALA A 127 -5.95 -19.64 -10.67
C ALA A 127 -6.91 -19.68 -9.47
N ASP A 128 -6.76 -18.76 -8.51
CA ASP A 128 -7.53 -18.71 -7.27
C ASP A 128 -8.54 -17.53 -7.22
N SER A 129 -8.88 -16.95 -8.38
CA SER A 129 -9.85 -15.87 -8.46
C SER A 129 -10.73 -15.93 -9.72
N PRO A 130 -11.93 -15.32 -9.70
CA PRO A 130 -12.74 -15.13 -10.91
C PRO A 130 -12.02 -14.27 -11.94
N GLU A 131 -12.21 -14.59 -13.23
CA GLU A 131 -11.56 -13.87 -14.33
C GLU A 131 -11.93 -12.37 -14.35
N ASP A 132 -13.16 -12.00 -13.98
CA ASP A 132 -13.58 -10.60 -13.88
C ASP A 132 -12.78 -9.82 -12.83
N PHE A 133 -12.52 -10.45 -11.68
CA PHE A 133 -11.65 -9.86 -10.66
C PHE A 133 -10.22 -9.74 -11.18
N TYR A 134 -9.67 -10.81 -11.74
CA TYR A 134 -8.29 -10.82 -12.22
C TYR A 134 -8.06 -9.79 -13.33
N THR A 135 -9.05 -9.60 -14.21
CA THR A 135 -9.03 -8.57 -15.26
C THR A 135 -9.01 -7.16 -14.66
N LYS A 136 -9.87 -6.89 -13.68
CA LYS A 136 -9.88 -5.62 -12.95
C LYS A 136 -8.55 -5.38 -12.24
N TYR A 137 -8.07 -6.36 -11.48
CA TYR A 137 -6.82 -6.25 -10.72
C TYR A 137 -5.61 -6.04 -11.65
N THR A 138 -5.61 -6.69 -12.81
CA THR A 138 -4.60 -6.47 -13.86
C THR A 138 -4.57 -5.01 -14.33
N ALA A 139 -5.71 -4.34 -14.44
CA ALA A 139 -5.75 -2.92 -14.80
C ALA A 139 -5.04 -2.06 -13.76
N SER A 140 -5.29 -2.32 -12.47
CA SER A 140 -4.63 -1.63 -11.37
C SER A 140 -3.12 -1.88 -11.33
N VAL A 141 -2.67 -3.12 -11.62
CA VAL A 141 -1.24 -3.46 -11.74
C VAL A 141 -0.58 -2.69 -12.88
N ILE A 142 -1.23 -2.64 -14.04
CA ILE A 142 -0.71 -1.87 -15.19
C ILE A 142 -0.63 -0.39 -14.84
N GLU A 143 -1.67 0.18 -14.23
CA GLU A 143 -1.71 1.60 -13.89
C GLU A 143 -0.60 1.97 -12.91
N HIS A 144 -0.45 1.20 -11.83
CA HIS A 144 0.60 1.44 -10.84
C HIS A 144 1.99 1.30 -11.43
N LEU A 145 2.29 0.19 -12.13
CA LEU A 145 3.61 -0.02 -12.74
C LEU A 145 3.95 1.06 -13.77
N SER A 146 2.97 1.51 -14.56
CA SER A 146 3.19 2.59 -15.53
C SER A 146 3.45 3.92 -14.84
N ALA A 147 2.76 4.18 -13.73
CA ALA A 147 2.93 5.42 -12.96
C ALA A 147 4.25 5.46 -12.18
N SER A 148 4.67 4.35 -11.55
CA SER A 148 5.90 4.27 -10.75
C SER A 148 7.17 4.36 -11.58
N LEU A 149 7.09 4.08 -12.89
CA LEU A 149 8.24 4.16 -13.81
C LEU A 149 8.26 5.46 -14.64
N THR A 150 7.36 6.41 -14.35
CA THR A 150 7.28 7.68 -15.07
C THR A 150 7.32 8.85 -14.10
N THR A 151 8.37 9.67 -14.17
CA THR A 151 8.48 10.93 -13.42
C THR A 151 7.37 11.91 -13.87
N LYS A 152 6.64 12.49 -12.90
CA LYS A 152 5.58 13.47 -13.12
C LYS A 152 5.84 14.77 -12.34
N THR A 153 5.95 15.89 -13.05
CA THR A 153 6.05 17.21 -12.42
C THR A 153 4.71 17.69 -11.87
N PHE A 154 4.74 18.48 -10.78
CA PHE A 154 3.57 19.16 -10.22
C PHE A 154 3.89 20.63 -9.91
N THR A 155 2.86 21.47 -9.91
CA THR A 155 2.93 22.91 -9.59
C THR A 155 2.06 23.29 -8.40
N THR A 156 1.17 22.41 -7.96
CA THR A 156 0.34 22.57 -6.75
C THR A 156 0.36 21.30 -5.91
N VAL A 157 0.06 21.42 -4.61
CA VAL A 157 -0.06 20.27 -3.71
C VAL A 157 -1.21 19.35 -4.12
N ASN A 158 -2.29 19.88 -4.70
CA ASN A 158 -3.39 19.04 -5.18
C ASN A 158 -2.99 18.20 -6.41
N GLU A 159 -2.13 18.73 -7.28
CA GLU A 159 -1.54 17.94 -8.37
C GLU A 159 -0.63 16.85 -7.82
N TYR A 160 0.22 17.17 -6.83
CA TYR A 160 1.01 16.16 -6.11
C TYR A 160 0.14 15.06 -5.52
N ILE A 161 -0.93 15.41 -4.79
CA ILE A 161 -1.86 14.45 -4.19
C ILE A 161 -2.50 13.55 -5.26
N SER A 162 -2.86 14.11 -6.42
CA SER A 162 -3.44 13.35 -7.54
C SER A 162 -2.44 12.37 -8.15
N ILE A 163 -1.17 12.76 -8.26
CA ILE A 163 -0.08 11.87 -8.68
C ILE A 163 0.13 10.77 -7.63
N ARG A 164 0.23 11.16 -6.35
CA ARG A 164 0.50 10.29 -5.21
C ARG A 164 -0.59 9.24 -5.01
N LEU A 165 -1.84 9.57 -5.35
CA LEU A 165 -2.96 8.62 -5.34
C LEU A 165 -2.70 7.39 -6.22
N ILE A 166 -1.97 7.55 -7.33
CA ILE A 166 -1.64 6.47 -8.26
C ILE A 166 -0.28 5.84 -7.93
N THR A 167 0.73 6.66 -7.65
CA THR A 167 2.09 6.15 -7.37
C THR A 167 2.21 5.51 -5.99
N GLY A 168 1.31 5.79 -5.05
CA GLY A 168 1.33 5.21 -3.71
C GLY A 168 0.95 3.73 -3.62
N GLY A 169 0.53 3.09 -4.72
CA GLY A 169 0.25 1.64 -4.78
C GLY A 169 -0.97 1.19 -3.96
N MET A 170 -1.70 2.11 -3.33
CA MET A 170 -2.80 1.76 -2.42
C MET A 170 -4.02 1.14 -3.13
N TYR A 171 -4.28 1.48 -4.39
CA TYR A 171 -5.37 0.81 -5.13
C TYR A 171 -5.11 -0.67 -5.34
N LEU A 172 -3.85 -1.08 -5.57
CA LEU A 172 -3.48 -2.50 -5.63
C LEU A 172 -3.82 -3.23 -4.34
N LEU A 173 -3.51 -2.60 -3.21
CA LEU A 173 -3.82 -3.11 -1.90
C LEU A 173 -5.34 -3.20 -1.67
N ILE A 174 -6.07 -2.16 -2.03
CA ILE A 174 -7.53 -2.11 -1.83
C ILE A 174 -8.25 -3.14 -2.70
N ASP A 175 -7.83 -3.34 -3.95
CA ASP A 175 -8.47 -4.32 -4.84
C ASP A 175 -8.34 -5.75 -4.32
N LEU A 176 -7.21 -6.08 -3.67
CA LEU A 176 -6.99 -7.41 -3.09
C LEU A 176 -7.95 -7.76 -1.95
N ILE A 177 -8.71 -6.80 -1.39
CA ILE A 177 -9.80 -7.07 -0.43
C ILE A 177 -10.75 -8.13 -0.99
N GLU A 178 -11.13 -8.02 -2.27
CA GLU A 178 -12.08 -8.94 -2.88
C GLU A 178 -11.52 -10.35 -2.99
N TYR A 179 -10.23 -10.46 -3.33
CA TYR A 179 -9.51 -11.72 -3.42
C TYR A 179 -9.40 -12.40 -2.05
N VAL A 180 -8.84 -11.72 -1.05
CA VAL A 180 -8.53 -12.33 0.25
C VAL A 180 -9.77 -12.74 1.03
N HIS A 181 -10.86 -12.00 0.86
CA HIS A 181 -12.11 -12.27 1.56
C HIS A 181 -13.14 -13.02 0.72
N SER A 182 -12.82 -13.33 -0.55
CA SER A 182 -13.72 -13.92 -1.54
C SER A 182 -15.05 -13.17 -1.66
N ILE A 183 -14.98 -11.83 -1.70
CA ILE A 183 -16.13 -10.91 -1.77
C ILE A 183 -16.05 -10.02 -3.00
N TYR A 184 -16.34 -10.60 -4.17
CA TYR A 184 -16.22 -9.89 -5.44
C TYR A 184 -17.36 -8.87 -5.61
N ILE A 185 -17.01 -7.58 -5.65
CA ILE A 185 -17.96 -6.47 -5.75
C ILE A 185 -18.38 -6.31 -7.20
N THR A 186 -19.69 -6.29 -7.45
CA THR A 186 -20.23 -6.17 -8.81
C THR A 186 -20.10 -4.74 -9.35
N PRO A 187 -20.03 -4.55 -10.68
CA PRO A 187 -20.06 -3.22 -11.28
C PRO A 187 -21.30 -2.39 -10.87
N ALA A 188 -22.44 -3.04 -10.62
CA ALA A 188 -23.65 -2.37 -10.16
C ALA A 188 -23.49 -1.77 -8.76
N LEU A 189 -22.82 -2.48 -7.84
CA LEU A 189 -22.50 -1.96 -6.50
C LEU A 189 -21.49 -0.81 -6.58
N ILE A 190 -20.42 -0.96 -7.37
CA ILE A 190 -19.42 0.10 -7.59
C ILE A 190 -20.06 1.35 -8.22
N GLY A 191 -21.02 1.16 -9.13
CA GLY A 191 -21.76 2.24 -9.79
C GLY A 191 -22.84 2.89 -8.92
N ASN A 192 -23.19 2.29 -7.78
CA ASN A 192 -24.19 2.85 -6.87
C ASN A 192 -23.62 4.05 -6.12
N LYS A 193 -24.02 5.26 -6.55
CA LYS A 193 -23.57 6.54 -5.99
C LYS A 193 -23.89 6.71 -4.51
N ASN A 194 -24.85 5.97 -3.94
CA ASN A 194 -25.19 6.05 -2.53
C ASN A 194 -24.27 5.19 -1.64
N LEU A 195 -23.55 4.23 -2.22
CA LEU A 195 -22.57 3.43 -1.49
C LEU A 195 -21.21 4.13 -1.35
N TYR A 196 -20.95 5.17 -2.15
CA TYR A 196 -19.71 5.94 -2.12
C TYR A 196 -18.43 5.08 -2.17
N ILE A 197 -18.49 3.87 -2.77
CA ILE A 197 -17.36 2.92 -2.78
C ILE A 197 -16.10 3.59 -3.35
N LYS A 198 -16.23 4.30 -4.48
CA LYS A 198 -15.09 4.99 -5.11
C LYS A 198 -14.49 6.05 -4.20
N ASP A 199 -15.32 6.84 -3.53
CA ASP A 199 -14.83 7.89 -2.61
C ASP A 199 -14.14 7.27 -1.40
N LEU A 200 -14.69 6.21 -0.84
CA LEU A 200 -14.09 5.47 0.27
C LEU A 200 -12.74 4.85 -0.13
N CYS A 201 -12.64 4.25 -1.32
CA CYS A 201 -11.37 3.72 -1.83
C CYS A 201 -10.34 4.83 -2.02
N THR A 202 -10.72 5.97 -2.61
CA THR A 202 -9.83 7.13 -2.78
C THR A 202 -9.37 7.69 -1.43
N GLN A 203 -10.28 7.88 -0.48
CA GLN A 203 -9.96 8.37 0.85
C GLN A 203 -9.05 7.39 1.61
N CYS A 204 -9.33 6.08 1.54
CA CYS A 204 -8.47 5.03 2.11
C CYS A 204 -7.06 5.06 1.50
N ALA A 205 -6.98 5.17 0.17
CA ALA A 205 -5.70 5.26 -0.55
C ALA A 205 -4.90 6.50 -0.16
N LEU A 206 -5.55 7.67 -0.10
CA LEU A 206 -4.89 8.90 0.30
C LEU A 206 -4.43 8.86 1.76
N ILE A 207 -5.21 8.28 2.68
CA ILE A 207 -4.78 8.11 4.07
C ILE A 207 -3.50 7.27 4.12
N GLY A 208 -3.48 6.12 3.43
CA GLY A 208 -2.30 5.25 3.41
C GLY A 208 -1.07 5.94 2.81
N ALA A 209 -1.23 6.55 1.63
CA ALA A 209 -0.11 7.18 0.92
C ALA A 209 0.40 8.46 1.60
N LEU A 210 -0.48 9.37 2.03
CA LEU A 210 -0.06 10.65 2.61
C LEU A 210 0.38 10.51 4.07
N SER A 211 -0.15 9.54 4.82
CA SER A 211 0.45 9.20 6.12
C SER A 211 1.84 8.61 5.93
N ASN A 212 2.04 7.78 4.89
CA ASN A 212 3.35 7.25 4.58
C ASN A 212 4.38 8.36 4.40
N ASP A 213 4.08 9.38 3.59
CA ASP A 213 4.96 10.53 3.36
C ASP A 213 5.44 11.20 4.68
N LEU A 214 4.59 11.28 5.70
CA LEU A 214 4.97 11.81 7.02
C LEU A 214 5.93 10.88 7.77
N PHE A 215 5.68 9.57 7.74
CA PHE A 215 6.53 8.58 8.41
C PHE A 215 7.84 8.34 7.66
N SER A 216 7.85 8.42 6.32
CA SER A 216 9.01 8.17 5.45
C SER A 216 9.86 9.42 5.18
N TYR A 217 9.39 10.61 5.54
CA TYR A 217 10.05 11.90 5.23
C TYR A 217 11.56 11.91 5.45
N ALA A 218 12.05 11.36 6.56
CA ALA A 218 13.49 11.39 6.84
C ALA A 218 14.35 10.72 5.74
N LYS A 219 13.82 9.67 5.12
CA LYS A 219 14.46 8.97 4.00
C LYS A 219 14.27 9.75 2.70
N GLU A 220 13.09 10.32 2.50
CA GLU A 220 12.65 10.96 1.25
C GLU A 220 12.89 12.47 1.22
N LYS A 221 13.54 13.06 2.24
CA LYS A 221 13.72 14.51 2.37
C LYS A 221 14.40 15.17 1.16
N HIS A 222 15.10 14.38 0.35
CA HIS A 222 15.82 14.77 -0.85
C HIS A 222 14.99 14.66 -2.14
N SER A 223 13.79 14.06 -2.07
CA SER A 223 12.89 13.87 -3.20
C SER A 223 11.75 14.88 -3.17
N ASP A 224 11.38 15.43 -4.32
CA ASP A 224 10.19 16.29 -4.42
C ASP A 224 8.88 15.50 -4.22
N TYR A 225 8.94 14.16 -4.31
CA TYR A 225 7.78 13.27 -4.15
C TYR A 225 7.49 12.90 -2.69
N ASN A 226 7.23 13.92 -1.88
CA ASN A 226 6.77 13.77 -0.52
C ASN A 226 5.84 14.93 -0.16
N LEU A 227 4.74 14.70 0.56
CA LEU A 227 3.75 15.75 0.85
C LEU A 227 4.34 17.01 1.53
N ILE A 228 5.30 16.83 2.46
CA ILE A 228 5.97 17.97 3.11
C ILE A 228 6.77 18.76 2.08
N ASN A 229 7.52 18.06 1.22
CA ASN A 229 8.31 18.70 0.16
C ASN A 229 7.42 19.36 -0.89
N ALA A 230 6.28 18.76 -1.24
CA ALA A 230 5.31 19.35 -2.14
C ALA A 230 4.81 20.70 -1.61
N TYR A 231 4.48 20.81 -0.32
CA TYR A 231 4.10 22.09 0.30
C TYR A 231 5.21 23.16 0.22
N LEU A 232 6.47 22.75 0.35
CA LEU A 232 7.63 23.65 0.30
C LEU A 232 7.93 24.10 -1.13
N VAL A 233 7.99 23.18 -2.08
CA VAL A 233 8.35 23.43 -3.49
C VAL A 233 7.29 24.31 -4.16
N THR A 234 6.00 24.08 -3.89
CA THR A 234 4.91 24.89 -4.45
C THR A 234 4.72 26.22 -3.71
N LYS A 235 5.48 26.46 -2.63
CA LYS A 235 5.39 27.65 -1.76
C LYS A 235 4.02 27.82 -1.10
N GLU A 236 3.26 26.73 -0.97
CA GLU A 236 2.03 26.70 -0.19
C GLU A 236 2.32 26.66 1.32
N ALA A 237 3.56 26.36 1.73
CA ALA A 237 4.07 26.59 3.07
C ALA A 237 5.28 27.55 3.06
N SER A 238 5.37 28.43 4.07
CA SER A 238 6.46 29.39 4.26
C SER A 238 7.73 28.75 4.81
N ASP A 239 7.59 27.65 5.54
CA ASP A 239 8.69 26.94 6.19
C ASP A 239 8.32 25.47 6.47
N TYR A 240 9.32 24.71 6.92
CA TYR A 240 9.21 23.30 7.24
C TYR A 240 8.15 22.99 8.30
N ASN A 241 8.06 23.75 9.40
CA ASN A 241 7.07 23.47 10.44
C ASN A 241 5.66 23.67 9.90
N GLN A 242 5.44 24.71 9.10
CA GLN A 242 4.15 24.93 8.46
C GLN A 242 3.81 23.81 7.47
N ALA A 243 4.78 23.31 6.70
CA ALA A 243 4.57 22.19 5.79
C ALA A 243 4.18 20.89 6.53
N VAL A 244 4.82 20.61 7.67
CA VAL A 244 4.45 19.47 8.53
C VAL A 244 3.04 19.61 9.09
N ILE A 245 2.68 20.78 9.63
CA ILE A 245 1.33 21.05 10.15
C ILE A 245 0.28 20.83 9.06
N LYS A 246 0.48 21.44 7.88
CA LYS A 246 -0.44 21.30 6.75
C LYS A 246 -0.58 19.85 6.27
N SER A 247 0.51 19.09 6.30
CA SER A 247 0.50 17.66 5.94
C SER A 247 -0.31 16.83 6.94
N ILE A 248 -0.12 17.04 8.25
CA ILE A 248 -0.90 16.40 9.32
C ILE A 248 -2.38 16.77 9.19
N ASP A 249 -2.69 18.06 9.01
CA ASP A 249 -4.05 18.56 8.85
C ASP A 249 -4.73 17.95 7.62
N LYS A 250 -4.00 17.80 6.50
CA LYS A 250 -4.51 17.15 5.29
C LYS A 250 -4.90 15.70 5.53
N VAL A 251 -4.04 14.90 6.16
CA VAL A 251 -4.36 13.50 6.49
C VAL A 251 -5.55 13.42 7.46
N ASN A 252 -5.59 14.30 8.45
CA ASN A 252 -6.69 14.37 9.43
C ASN A 252 -8.03 14.76 8.79
N GLN A 253 -8.02 15.71 7.86
CA GLN A 253 -9.19 16.09 7.08
C GLN A 253 -9.73 14.88 6.30
N ILE A 254 -8.86 14.19 5.55
CA ILE A 254 -9.27 13.02 4.74
C ILE A 254 -9.81 11.89 5.62
N HIS A 255 -9.22 11.66 6.80
CA HIS A 255 -9.74 10.67 7.75
C HIS A 255 -11.10 11.07 8.34
N ALA A 256 -11.34 12.36 8.62
CA ALA A 256 -12.66 12.84 9.03
C ALA A 256 -13.71 12.66 7.92
N ASP A 257 -13.34 12.94 6.67
CA ASP A 257 -14.17 12.73 5.49
C ASP A 257 -14.48 11.25 5.30
N PHE A 258 -13.49 10.36 5.42
CA PHE A 258 -13.67 8.90 5.35
C PHE A 258 -14.72 8.40 6.34
N LYS A 259 -14.63 8.82 7.62
CA LYS A 259 -15.61 8.43 8.63
C LYS A 259 -17.02 8.92 8.28
N THR A 260 -17.14 10.15 7.79
CA THR A 260 -18.42 10.74 7.39
C THR A 260 -19.01 10.01 6.19
N THR A 261 -18.20 9.72 5.17
CA THR A 261 -18.60 8.94 3.99
C THR A 261 -19.02 7.53 4.38
N MET A 262 -18.29 6.87 5.30
CA MET A 262 -18.61 5.52 5.77
C MET A 262 -19.98 5.46 6.47
N ILE A 263 -20.31 6.46 7.29
CA ILE A 263 -21.62 6.57 7.94
C ILE A 263 -22.73 6.69 6.90
N LYS A 264 -22.56 7.56 5.89
CA LYS A 264 -23.53 7.75 4.81
C LYS A 264 -23.70 6.47 3.98
N ALA A 265 -22.59 5.84 3.59
CA ALA A 265 -22.58 4.63 2.78
C ALA A 265 -23.35 3.48 3.46
N ARG A 266 -23.13 3.26 4.77
CA ARG A 266 -23.80 2.22 5.57
C ARG A 266 -25.31 2.42 5.76
N GLN A 267 -25.82 3.63 5.53
CA GLN A 267 -27.27 3.91 5.58
C GLN A 267 -28.00 3.49 4.29
N THR A 268 -27.27 3.15 3.23
CA THR A 268 -27.87 2.76 1.96
C THR A 268 -28.60 1.42 2.07
N PRO A 269 -29.89 1.35 1.74
CA PRO A 269 -30.63 0.09 1.75
C PRO A 269 -30.14 -0.82 0.61
N LEU A 270 -29.84 -2.07 0.96
CA LEU A 270 -29.38 -3.10 0.02
C LEU A 270 -30.09 -4.44 0.32
N PRO A 271 -30.27 -5.31 -0.69
CA PRO A 271 -30.60 -6.71 -0.47
C PRO A 271 -29.59 -7.36 0.48
N LEU A 272 -30.05 -8.31 1.32
CA LEU A 272 -29.22 -8.93 2.37
C LEU A 272 -27.87 -9.45 1.84
N LYS A 273 -27.87 -10.12 0.69
CA LYS A 273 -26.66 -10.66 0.07
C LYS A 273 -25.64 -9.55 -0.25
N ASP A 274 -26.08 -8.47 -0.88
CA ASP A 274 -25.22 -7.35 -1.25
C ASP A 274 -24.74 -6.60 -0.01
N LYS A 275 -25.62 -6.45 0.99
CA LYS A 275 -25.28 -5.84 2.27
C LYS A 275 -24.13 -6.56 2.96
N LEU A 276 -24.16 -7.89 3.05
CA LEU A 276 -23.08 -8.67 3.68
C LEU A 276 -21.74 -8.50 2.95
N THR A 277 -21.75 -8.51 1.61
CA THR A 277 -20.54 -8.29 0.80
C THR A 277 -19.99 -6.89 1.02
N VAL A 278 -20.85 -5.86 0.95
CA VAL A 278 -20.47 -4.45 1.13
C VAL A 278 -20.00 -4.17 2.56
N ASP A 279 -20.68 -4.69 3.58
CA ASP A 279 -20.28 -4.51 4.97
C ASP A 279 -18.89 -5.12 5.25
N LYS A 280 -18.60 -6.30 4.68
CA LYS A 280 -17.27 -6.93 4.77
C LYS A 280 -16.20 -6.11 4.03
N TYR A 281 -16.53 -5.57 2.86
CA TYR A 281 -15.63 -4.70 2.11
C TYR A 281 -15.33 -3.38 2.86
N PHE A 282 -16.35 -2.73 3.40
CA PHE A 282 -16.22 -1.53 4.22
C PHE A 282 -15.40 -1.78 5.48
N ARG A 283 -15.62 -2.93 6.13
CA ARG A 283 -14.81 -3.33 7.29
C ARG A 283 -13.33 -3.48 6.91
N ALA A 284 -13.03 -4.08 5.76
CA ALA A 284 -11.65 -4.20 5.29
C ALA A 284 -11.01 -2.83 5.02
N LEU A 285 -11.74 -1.87 4.45
CA LEU A 285 -11.25 -0.49 4.29
C LEU A 285 -10.93 0.19 5.64
N GLU A 286 -11.80 0.03 6.64
CA GLU A 286 -11.53 0.55 8.00
C GLU A 286 -10.25 -0.05 8.61
N ILE A 287 -10.02 -1.35 8.39
CA ILE A 287 -8.83 -2.05 8.86
C ILE A 287 -7.58 -1.53 8.13
N ILE A 288 -7.64 -1.28 6.83
CA ILE A 288 -6.53 -0.70 6.07
C ILE A 288 -6.19 0.71 6.56
N VAL A 289 -7.20 1.55 6.81
CA VAL A 289 -7.01 2.89 7.40
C VAL A 289 -6.33 2.79 8.77
N ALA A 290 -6.77 1.86 9.62
CA ALA A 290 -6.14 1.65 10.93
C ALA A 290 -4.68 1.16 10.80
N SER A 291 -4.47 0.21 9.90
CA SER A 291 -3.17 -0.41 9.64
C SER A 291 -2.14 0.58 9.13
N SER A 292 -2.58 1.58 8.36
CA SER A 292 -1.73 2.65 7.84
C SER A 292 -0.91 3.27 8.98
N TYR A 293 -1.54 3.65 10.10
CA TYR A 293 -0.81 4.12 11.28
C TYR A 293 -0.09 2.99 12.05
N HIS A 294 -0.82 1.93 12.40
CA HIS A 294 -0.36 0.96 13.38
C HIS A 294 0.84 0.12 12.92
N TRP A 295 0.93 -0.14 11.62
CA TRP A 295 2.10 -0.78 11.03
C TRP A 295 3.26 0.21 10.90
N GLN A 296 3.02 1.41 10.37
CA GLN A 296 4.05 2.45 10.21
C GLN A 296 4.72 2.81 11.56
N LYS A 297 3.94 2.87 12.64
CA LYS A 297 4.45 3.12 13.99
C LYS A 297 5.33 1.99 14.54
N ARG A 298 5.12 0.74 14.12
CA ARG A 298 5.79 -0.45 14.65
C ARG A 298 6.98 -0.92 13.83
N THR A 299 6.91 -0.78 12.51
CA THR A 299 7.99 -1.25 11.65
C THR A 299 9.27 -0.47 11.90
N ASN A 300 10.41 -1.15 11.86
CA ASN A 300 11.73 -0.51 11.93
C ASN A 300 12.02 0.34 10.68
N ARG A 301 11.20 0.24 9.62
CA ARG A 301 11.40 0.96 8.35
C ARG A 301 11.41 2.49 8.54
N TYR A 302 10.67 3.06 9.48
CA TYR A 302 10.50 4.51 9.57
C TYR A 302 11.28 5.17 10.72
N TYR A 303 11.91 4.40 11.60
CA TYR A 303 12.70 4.97 12.68
C TYR A 303 13.97 5.62 12.13
N HIS A 304 14.16 6.91 12.43
CA HIS A 304 15.30 7.69 11.94
C HIS A 304 15.53 8.92 12.80
N SER A 305 16.77 9.30 13.10
CA SER A 305 17.08 10.45 13.98
C SER A 305 16.49 11.78 13.48
N GLU A 306 16.29 11.91 12.17
CA GLU A 306 15.68 13.06 11.50
C GLU A 306 14.18 12.88 11.19
N ASN A 307 13.50 11.90 11.78
CA ASN A 307 12.06 11.73 11.58
C ASN A 307 11.28 12.98 12.04
N VAL A 308 10.22 13.31 11.29
CA VAL A 308 9.29 14.41 11.57
C VAL A 308 8.68 14.23 12.97
N PHE A 309 8.37 12.99 13.32
CA PHE A 309 7.78 12.63 14.60
C PHE A 309 8.84 12.28 15.63
N GLU A 310 8.82 12.97 16.78
CA GLU A 310 9.76 12.75 17.89
C GLU A 310 9.74 11.31 18.39
N ASP A 311 8.55 10.72 18.48
CA ASP A 311 8.35 9.34 18.91
C ASP A 311 8.79 8.29 17.86
N MET A 312 9.26 8.73 16.68
CA MET A 312 9.87 7.90 15.64
C MET A 312 11.39 8.14 15.50
N LYS A 313 12.01 9.01 16.33
CA LYS A 313 13.44 9.32 16.19
C LYS A 313 14.39 8.25 16.66
N THR A 314 13.95 7.45 17.63
CA THR A 314 14.74 6.33 18.17
C THR A 314 13.85 5.10 18.22
N SER A 315 14.36 3.98 17.69
CA SER A 315 13.71 2.70 17.90
C SER A 315 13.86 2.38 19.39
N THR A 316 12.75 2.25 20.10
CA THR A 316 12.79 1.59 21.41
C THR A 316 13.19 0.14 21.14
N THR A 317 14.42 -0.21 21.50
CA THR A 317 15.11 -1.50 21.29
C THR A 317 14.35 -2.73 21.83
N ALA A 318 13.10 -2.59 22.29
CA ALA A 318 12.29 -3.62 22.94
C ALA A 318 11.44 -4.47 21.98
N ILE A 319 11.32 -4.16 20.68
CA ILE A 319 10.48 -4.94 19.73
C ILE A 319 11.35 -5.72 18.72
N LYS A 320 12.48 -6.29 19.17
CA LYS A 320 13.21 -7.30 18.36
C LYS A 320 12.71 -8.73 18.60
N ASN A 321 11.87 -8.97 19.60
CA ASN A 321 11.49 -10.32 20.03
C ASN A 321 10.04 -10.74 19.69
N MET A 322 9.30 -10.00 18.85
CA MET A 322 7.92 -10.36 18.48
C MET A 322 7.71 -10.67 16.99
N CYS A 323 8.77 -10.80 16.19
CA CYS A 323 8.67 -11.20 14.77
C CYS A 323 9.82 -12.13 14.37
N LEU A 324 9.94 -13.28 15.04
CA LEU A 324 10.61 -14.46 14.51
C LEU A 324 9.58 -15.57 14.33
#